data_AF-A0A7L5SVF2-F1
#
_entry.id   AF-A0A7L5SVF2-F1
#
_cell.length_a   1.000
_cell.length_b   1.000
_cell.length_c   1.000
_cell.angle_alpha   90.00
_cell.angle_beta   90.00
_cell.angle_gamma   90.00
#
_symmetry.space_group_name_H-M   'P 1'
#
loop_
_entity.id
_entity.type
_entity.pdbx_description
1 polymer ?
#
loop_
_entity_poly.entity_id
_entity_poly.type
_entity_poly.pdbx_seq_one_letter_code
_entity_poly.pdbx_strand_id
1 'polypeptide(L)' 'MKKTRRAKALAAAGVVTAALALPLVSAGTASAETNLLPHYTHSFLECQTLGNKAAQQGQLDGFKCVKQGSWVVMYPW' A
#
# COMPACT_ATOMS: atom_id res chain seq x y z
N MET A 1 -23.77 -53.22 -20.99
CA MET A 1 -22.99 -53.46 -22.23
C MET A 1 -22.33 -52.15 -22.66
N LYS A 2 -21.02 -52.17 -22.91
CA LYS A 2 -20.21 -51.04 -23.44
C LYS A 2 -20.68 -50.66 -24.85
N LYS A 3 -20.82 -49.37 -25.15
CA LYS A 3 -20.43 -48.82 -26.46
C LYS A 3 -19.76 -47.46 -26.28
N THR A 4 -18.72 -47.31 -27.06
CA THR A 4 -17.55 -46.47 -26.82
C THR A 4 -17.45 -45.46 -27.97
N ARG A 5 -16.98 -44.25 -27.64
CA ARG A 5 -16.35 -43.23 -28.51
C ARG A 5 -17.19 -42.64 -29.64
N ARG A 6 -17.32 -41.31 -29.62
CA ARG A 6 -16.70 -40.44 -30.65
C ARG A 6 -16.23 -39.14 -30.02
N ALA A 7 -14.92 -38.93 -30.08
CA ALA A 7 -14.28 -37.65 -29.84
C ALA A 7 -14.54 -36.72 -31.03
N LYS A 8 -14.89 -35.46 -30.75
CA LYS A 8 -14.70 -34.28 -31.60
C LYS A 8 -14.72 -33.08 -30.64
N ALA A 9 -13.56 -32.63 -30.19
CA ALA A 9 -12.75 -31.60 -30.84
C ALA A 9 -13.24 -30.19 -30.48
N LEU A 10 -12.40 -29.51 -29.68
CA LEU A 10 -11.97 -28.12 -29.82
C LEU A 10 -13.05 -27.01 -29.83
N ALA A 11 -13.13 -26.31 -28.69
CA ALA A 11 -13.17 -24.84 -28.55
C ALA A 11 -13.26 -24.57 -27.03
N ALA A 12 -12.21 -24.21 -26.29
CA ALA A 12 -11.48 -22.94 -26.30
C ALA A 12 -12.40 -21.70 -26.31
N ALA A 13 -12.12 -20.79 -25.38
CA ALA A 13 -12.82 -19.53 -25.07
C ALA A 13 -14.09 -19.71 -24.23
N GLY A 14 -14.21 -19.13 -23.04
CA GLY A 14 -13.41 -18.14 -22.36
C GLY A 14 -14.18 -17.69 -21.12
N VAL A 15 -13.54 -16.80 -20.34
CA VAL A 15 -14.09 -16.14 -19.14
C VAL A 15 -14.10 -17.03 -17.89
N VAL A 16 -12.90 -17.26 -17.33
CA VAL A 16 -12.79 -17.46 -15.88
C VAL A 16 -12.43 -16.10 -15.29
N THR A 17 -13.41 -15.57 -14.58
CA THR A 17 -13.48 -14.34 -13.81
C THR A 17 -12.14 -13.93 -13.24
N ALA A 18 -11.72 -12.69 -13.52
CA ALA A 18 -10.58 -12.05 -12.91
C ALA A 18 -10.70 -12.13 -11.38
N ALA A 19 -9.93 -13.05 -10.77
CA ALA A 19 -9.66 -13.02 -9.36
C ALA A 19 -8.75 -11.81 -9.10
N LEU A 20 -9.36 -10.64 -8.96
CA LEU A 20 -8.74 -9.50 -8.29
C LEU A 20 -8.57 -9.89 -6.82
N ALA A 21 -7.57 -10.72 -6.54
CA ALA A 21 -7.00 -10.86 -5.22
C ALA A 21 -6.26 -9.55 -4.94
N LEU A 22 -7.01 -8.52 -4.57
CA LEU A 22 -6.48 -7.42 -3.79
C LEU A 22 -5.83 -8.09 -2.57
N PRO A 23 -4.50 -7.99 -2.36
CA PRO A 23 -4.01 -8.19 -1.02
C PRO A 23 -4.67 -7.08 -0.21
N LEU A 24 -5.68 -7.47 0.57
CA LEU A 24 -6.06 -6.76 1.78
C LEU A 24 -4.77 -6.67 2.59
N VAL A 25 -4.00 -5.61 2.36
CA VAL A 25 -2.99 -5.16 3.30
C VAL A 25 -3.76 -4.97 4.59
N SER A 26 -3.64 -5.96 5.46
CA SER A 26 -3.92 -5.80 6.86
C SER A 26 -3.00 -4.68 7.33
N ALA A 27 -3.51 -3.45 7.27
CA ALA A 27 -2.99 -2.34 8.05
C ALA A 27 -3.33 -2.67 9.50
N GLY A 28 -2.64 -3.68 10.05
CA GLY A 28 -2.48 -3.79 11.48
C GLY A 28 -1.67 -2.58 11.88
N THR A 29 -2.33 -1.53 12.34
CA THR A 29 -1.70 -0.47 13.12
C THR A 29 -1.30 -1.12 14.44
N ALA A 30 -0.23 -1.89 14.42
CA ALA A 30 0.52 -2.16 15.64
C ALA A 30 1.07 -0.80 16.04
N SER A 31 0.37 -0.14 16.98
CA SER A 31 0.68 1.19 17.47
C SER A 31 2.18 1.41 17.54
N ALA A 32 2.72 2.12 16.55
CA ALA A 32 4.04 2.68 16.66
C ALA A 32 3.89 3.84 17.64
N GLU A 33 4.37 3.68 18.88
CA GLU A 33 4.63 4.84 19.73
C GLU A 33 5.47 5.81 18.90
N THR A 34 4.85 6.92 18.48
CA THR A 34 5.45 7.87 17.55
C THR A 34 6.72 8.42 18.17
N ASN A 35 7.87 7.87 17.77
CA ASN A 35 9.17 8.26 18.34
C ASN A 35 9.84 9.35 17.50
N LEU A 36 9.11 9.94 16.55
CA LEU A 36 9.55 11.12 15.82
C LEU A 36 8.83 12.35 16.35
N LEU A 37 9.61 13.37 16.69
CA LEU A 37 9.11 14.72 16.90
C LEU A 37 8.81 15.40 15.55
N PRO A 38 8.03 16.49 15.54
CA PRO A 38 7.83 17.27 14.34
C PRO A 38 9.16 17.69 13.70
N HIS A 39 9.29 17.48 12.39
CA HIS A 39 10.53 17.73 11.66
C HIS A 39 10.34 18.77 10.57
N TYR A 40 11.31 19.68 10.44
CA TYR A 40 11.29 20.73 9.43
C TYR A 40 12.06 20.27 8.19
N THR A 41 11.43 20.40 7.03
CA THR A 41 12.03 20.14 5.72
C THR A 41 11.89 21.37 4.83
N HIS A 42 12.71 21.44 3.78
CA HIS A 42 12.70 22.56 2.84
C HIS A 42 11.64 22.41 1.74
N SER A 43 11.17 21.19 1.50
CA SER A 43 10.18 20.89 0.48
C SER A 43 9.15 19.85 0.94
N PHE A 44 8.00 19.82 0.26
CA PHE A 44 6.98 18.78 0.46
C PHE A 44 7.48 17.38 0.09
N LEU A 45 8.34 17.29 -0.93
CA LEU A 45 8.90 16.02 -1.35
C LEU A 45 9.81 15.42 -0.28
N GLU A 46 10.65 16.25 0.36
CA GLU A 46 11.47 15.80 1.48
C GLU A 46 10.63 15.36 2.67
N CYS A 47 9.58 16.12 3.02
CA CYS A 47 8.67 15.75 4.10
C CYS A 47 7.98 14.40 3.82
N GLN A 48 7.46 14.21 2.61
CA GLN A 48 6.86 12.94 2.17
C GLN A 48 7.87 11.79 2.22
N THR A 49 9.10 12.02 1.75
CA THR A 49 10.14 10.98 1.72
C THR A 49 10.53 10.56 3.13
N LEU A 50 10.72 11.52 4.03
CA LEU A 50 11.05 11.27 5.43
C LEU A 50 9.92 10.50 6.14
N GLY A 51 8.68 11.00 6.04
CA GLY A 51 7.54 10.38 6.68
C GLY A 51 7.27 8.97 6.17
N ASN A 52 7.35 8.75 4.85
CA ASN A 52 7.19 7.41 4.28
C ASN A 52 8.28 6.45 4.76
N LYS A 53 9.53 6.91 4.85
CA LYS A 53 10.63 6.08 5.37
C LYS A 53 10.40 5.72 6.83
N ALA A 54 9.99 6.68 7.66
CA ALA A 54 9.70 6.45 9.07
C ALA A 54 8.48 5.53 9.27
N ALA A 55 7.42 5.68 8.47
CA ALA A 55 6.27 4.77 8.45
C ALA A 55 6.69 3.33 8.09
N GLN A 56 7.52 3.18 7.05
CA GLN A 56 8.06 1.87 6.64
C GLN A 56 8.94 1.23 7.71
N GLN A 57 9.61 2.04 8.52
CA GLN A 57 10.41 1.59 9.65
C GLN A 57 9.58 1.31 10.91
N GLY A 58 8.27 1.51 10.87
CA GLY A 58 7.38 1.35 12.02
C GLY A 58 7.63 2.38 13.13
N GLN A 59 8.15 3.56 12.78
CA GLN A 59 8.44 4.64 13.74
C GLN A 59 7.26 5.60 13.96
N LEU A 60 6.26 5.53 13.08
CA LEU A 60 5.04 6.33 13.13
C LEU A 60 3.91 5.56 12.43
N ASP A 61 2.68 5.75 12.90
CA ASP A 61 1.48 5.17 12.31
C ASP A 61 1.00 6.03 11.13
N GLY A 62 1.25 7.33 11.18
CA GLY A 62 0.96 8.27 10.11
C GLY A 62 1.73 9.57 10.24
N PHE A 63 1.66 10.39 9.19
CA PHE A 63 2.25 11.73 9.22
C PHE A 63 1.52 12.67 8.26
N LYS A 64 1.67 13.97 8.51
CA LYS A 64 1.17 15.05 7.65
C LYS A 64 2.27 16.05 7.37
N CYS A 65 2.37 16.48 6.13
CA CYS A 65 3.22 17.57 5.71
C CYS A 65 2.41 18.87 5.62
N VAL A 66 2.82 19.90 6.36
CA VAL A 66 2.16 21.21 6.38
C VAL A 66 3.15 22.29 6.01
N LYS A 67 2.83 23.12 5.01
CA LYS A 67 3.64 24.30 4.69
C LYS A 67 3.48 25.36 5.77
N GLN A 68 4.58 25.78 6.37
CA GLN A 68 4.63 26.88 7.33
C GLN A 68 5.69 27.90 6.89
N GLY A 69 5.24 28.98 6.28
CA GLY A 69 6.12 30.00 5.69
C GLY A 69 7.01 29.41 4.60
N SER A 70 8.33 29.54 4.79
CA SER A 70 9.36 29.02 3.87
C SER A 70 9.70 27.54 4.09
N TRP A 71 9.09 26.89 5.09
CA TRP A 71 9.39 25.51 5.49
C TRP A 71 8.18 24.59 5.29
N VAL A 72 8.43 23.29 5.31
CA VAL A 72 7.40 22.26 5.42
C VAL A 72 7.64 21.50 6.72
N VAL A 73 6.62 21.40 7.56
CA VAL A 73 6.69 20.71 8.84
C VAL A 73 6.00 19.36 8.71
N MET A 74 6.72 18.30 9.05
CA MET A 74 6.18 16.96 9.22
C MET A 74 5.60 16.82 10.62
N TYR A 75 4.32 16.51 10.74
CA TYR A 75 3.63 16.17 11.98
C TYR A 75 3.33 14.68 12.00
N PRO A 76 4.08 13.86 12.76
CA PRO A 76 3.83 12.44 12.88
C PRO A 76 2.80 12.13 13.98
N TRP A 77 2.10 11.01 13.88
CA TRP A 77 1.23 10.41 14.91
C TRP A 77 1.15 8.89 14.76
#